data_AF-A0AAW1SCA3-F1
#
_entry.id   AF-A0AAW1SCA3-F1
#
_cell.length_a   1.000
_cell.length_b   1.000
_cell.length_c   1.000
_cell.angle_alpha   90.00
_cell.angle_beta   90.00
_cell.angle_gamma   90.00
#
_symmetry.space_group_name_H-M   'P 1'
#
loop_
_entity.id
_entity.type
_entity.pdbx_description
1 polymer ?
#
loop_
_entity_poly.entity_id
_entity_poly.type
_entity_poly.pdbx_seq_one_letter_code
_entity_poly.pdbx_strand_id
1 'polypeptide(L)'
;MRPSQLSSGSNCQFNVAASRSSCVEVRNSFGLAAELGIAGGTRVEIRWLLSDEAGQESKVWWGASVLEHAEADGTWHIEYDAREGFEAEEAQVDFLSKSALRDLGSGDILKWRKQGCAEEASDEEGDEIVNLGQLSAEQDALDRAVGPLDAHAAAALAAMPAAQAAALAAGMRDFTDHILASLRAKAPGATVTEQDVRSMLSDFRRRAA
;
A
#
# COMPACT_ATOMS: atom_id res chain seq x y z
N MET A 1 -0.46 20.78 -19.80
CA MET A 1 -1.51 20.06 -20.56
C MET A 1 -1.19 18.60 -20.35
N ARG A 2 -1.85 17.97 -19.37
CA ARG A 2 -1.55 16.59 -18.93
C ARG A 2 -1.60 15.62 -20.12
N PRO A 3 -0.82 14.52 -20.13
CA PRO A 3 -1.13 13.38 -20.98
C PRO A 3 -2.55 12.96 -20.64
N SER A 4 -3.49 13.40 -21.47
CA SER A 4 -4.90 13.38 -21.12
C SER A 4 -5.37 11.96 -21.24
N GLN A 5 -5.74 11.36 -20.11
CA GLN A 5 -6.59 10.18 -20.10
C GLN A 5 -7.84 10.47 -20.93
N LEU A 6 -8.05 9.67 -21.97
CA LEU A 6 -9.28 9.63 -22.74
C LEU A 6 -10.39 9.11 -21.82
N SER A 7 -11.20 10.03 -21.28
CA SER A 7 -12.40 9.72 -20.52
C SER A 7 -13.58 9.50 -21.48
N SER A 8 -14.24 8.34 -21.38
CA SER A 8 -15.59 8.13 -21.88
C SER A 8 -16.52 7.89 -20.69
N GLY A 9 -17.54 8.74 -20.57
CA GLY A 9 -18.31 8.94 -19.35
C GLY A 9 -19.35 7.87 -19.05
N SER A 10 -19.76 7.84 -17.77
CA SER A 10 -21.12 7.47 -17.39
C SER A 10 -21.51 8.11 -16.07
N ASN A 11 -22.76 8.55 -16.06
CA ASN A 11 -23.41 9.42 -15.11
C ASN A 11 -24.01 8.57 -13.97
N CYS A 12 -23.60 8.79 -12.71
CA CYS A 12 -24.23 8.19 -11.54
C CYS A 12 -24.42 9.23 -10.43
N GLN A 13 -25.66 9.64 -10.22
CA GLN A 13 -26.10 10.36 -9.01
C GLN A 13 -26.00 9.42 -7.80
N PHE A 14 -25.35 9.84 -6.72
CA PHE A 14 -25.42 9.15 -5.44
C PHE A 14 -25.69 10.13 -4.29
N ASN A 15 -26.72 9.79 -3.51
CA ASN A 15 -27.19 10.52 -2.34
C ASN A 15 -26.16 10.47 -1.20
N VAL A 16 -25.95 11.62 -0.56
CA VAL A 16 -25.12 11.77 0.64
C VAL A 16 -25.91 11.35 1.86
N ALA A 17 -25.50 10.24 2.49
CA ALA A 17 -25.86 9.92 3.87
C ALA A 17 -24.61 10.11 4.75
N ALA A 18 -24.70 11.04 5.70
CA ALA A 18 -23.66 11.32 6.68
C ALA A 18 -23.40 10.09 7.56
N SER A 19 -22.24 9.46 7.41
CA SER A 19 -21.75 8.40 8.29
C SER A 19 -20.51 8.89 9.05
N ARG A 20 -20.49 8.57 10.34
CA ARG A 20 -19.67 9.22 11.36
C ARG A 20 -18.20 8.84 11.26
N SER A 21 -17.35 9.84 11.47
CA SER A 21 -15.90 9.81 11.57
C SER A 21 -15.35 8.61 12.35
N SER A 22 -14.51 7.83 11.68
CA SER A 22 -13.49 6.99 12.30
C SER A 22 -12.15 7.69 12.12
N CYS A 23 -11.54 8.14 13.22
CA CYS A 23 -10.25 8.79 13.24
C CYS A 23 -9.15 7.78 12.87
N VAL A 24 -8.83 7.69 11.58
CA VAL A 24 -7.54 7.17 11.12
C VAL A 24 -6.50 8.18 11.56
N GLU A 25 -5.52 7.76 12.36
CA GLU A 25 -4.38 8.60 12.71
C GLU A 25 -3.60 8.93 11.43
N VAL A 26 -3.87 10.12 10.90
CA VAL A 26 -3.08 10.75 9.84
C VAL A 26 -1.70 10.99 10.44
N ARG A 27 -0.75 10.10 10.16
CA ARG A 27 0.66 10.41 10.40
C ARG A 27 0.96 11.70 9.64
N ASN A 28 1.41 12.72 10.36
CA ASN A 28 1.86 13.99 9.78
C ASN A 28 2.86 13.69 8.65
N SER A 29 2.44 13.91 7.40
CA SER A 29 3.27 13.77 6.18
C SER A 29 4.54 14.63 6.23
N PHE A 30 4.51 15.69 7.06
CA PHE A 30 5.66 16.55 7.35
C PHE A 30 6.92 15.79 7.81
N GLY A 31 6.77 14.83 8.72
CA GLY A 31 7.92 14.10 9.27
C GLY A 31 8.61 13.24 8.20
N LEU A 32 7.81 12.65 7.32
CA LEU A 32 8.31 11.70 6.33
C LEU A 32 9.22 12.38 5.31
N ALA A 33 8.79 13.47 4.68
CA ALA A 33 9.60 14.13 3.64
C ALA A 33 10.94 14.66 4.18
N ALA A 34 10.97 15.17 5.41
CA ALA A 34 12.21 15.57 6.09
C ALA A 34 13.12 14.36 6.40
N GLU A 35 12.56 13.23 6.88
CA GLU A 35 13.28 11.97 7.10
C GLU A 35 13.86 11.39 5.80
N LEU A 36 13.19 11.65 4.67
CA LEU A 36 13.62 11.26 3.33
C LEU A 36 14.72 12.17 2.76
N GLY A 37 15.08 13.25 3.46
CA GLY A 37 16.06 14.23 3.00
C GLY A 37 15.58 15.01 1.78
N ILE A 38 14.28 15.27 1.71
CA ILE A 38 13.64 16.11 0.70
C ILE A 38 13.52 17.53 1.26
N ALA A 39 14.08 18.49 0.54
CA ALA A 39 13.97 19.92 0.83
C ALA A 39 13.67 20.70 -0.45
N GLY A 40 13.23 21.95 -0.32
CA GLY A 40 13.12 22.87 -1.46
C GLY A 40 14.43 22.92 -2.26
N GLY A 41 14.32 22.87 -3.58
CA GLY A 41 15.42 22.73 -4.54
C GLY A 41 15.91 21.29 -4.77
N THR A 42 15.39 20.28 -4.06
CA THR A 42 15.78 18.89 -4.30
C THR A 42 15.31 18.42 -5.67
N ARG A 43 16.20 17.78 -6.41
CA ARG A 43 15.89 17.18 -7.71
C ARG A 43 15.44 15.74 -7.56
N VAL A 44 14.29 15.44 -8.14
CA VAL A 44 13.67 14.12 -8.14
C VAL A 44 13.33 13.70 -9.57
N GLU A 45 13.14 12.40 -9.76
CA GLU A 45 12.63 11.83 -10.99
C GLU A 45 11.37 11.03 -10.65
N ILE A 46 10.30 11.23 -11.41
CA ILE A 46 9.00 10.61 -11.20
C ILE A 46 8.71 9.71 -12.40
N ARG A 47 8.29 8.48 -12.13
CA ARG A 47 8.04 7.46 -13.15
C ARG A 47 6.63 7.59 -13.67
N TRP A 48 6.52 7.91 -14.95
CA TRP A 48 5.29 7.94 -15.71
C TRP A 48 5.13 6.67 -16.56
N LEU A 49 3.89 6.23 -16.70
CA LEU A 49 3.46 5.25 -17.69
C LEU A 49 2.79 6.02 -18.82
N LEU A 50 3.39 6.01 -19.99
CA LEU A 50 2.86 6.67 -21.19
C LEU A 50 2.33 5.60 -22.14
N SER A 51 1.08 5.72 -22.55
CA SER A 51 0.48 4.88 -23.59
C SER A 51 0.49 5.65 -24.91
N ASP A 52 0.97 5.02 -25.97
CA ASP A 52 0.87 5.59 -27.32
C ASP A 52 -0.49 5.30 -27.99
N GLU A 53 -0.70 5.81 -29.21
CA GLU A 53 -1.93 5.59 -29.98
C GLU A 53 -2.15 4.10 -30.34
N ALA A 54 -1.09 3.28 -30.31
CA ALA A 54 -1.17 1.84 -30.53
C ALA A 54 -1.47 1.06 -29.24
N GLY A 55 -1.59 1.75 -28.10
CA GLY A 55 -1.80 1.15 -26.78
C GLY A 55 -0.55 0.50 -26.18
N GLN A 56 0.63 0.77 -26.73
CA GLN A 56 1.89 0.31 -26.15
C GLN A 56 2.28 1.21 -24.98
N GLU A 57 2.48 0.61 -23.81
CA GLU A 57 2.91 1.31 -22.60
C GLU A 57 4.44 1.43 -22.56
N SER A 58 4.93 2.62 -22.26
CA SER A 58 6.34 2.91 -22.04
C SER A 58 6.53 3.56 -20.67
N LYS A 59 7.60 3.16 -19.96
CA LYS A 59 7.98 3.72 -18.67
C LYS A 59 9.00 4.83 -18.90
N VAL A 60 8.72 6.03 -18.43
CA VAL A 60 9.63 7.18 -18.55
C VAL A 60 9.85 7.81 -17.18
N TRP A 61 11.10 8.03 -16.81
CA TRP A 61 11.45 8.86 -15.66
C TRP A 61 11.53 10.32 -16.10
N TRP A 62 10.72 11.16 -15.46
CA TRP A 62 10.62 12.59 -15.74
C TRP A 62 11.19 13.38 -14.56
N GLY A 63 12.18 14.24 -14.83
CA GLY A 63 12.78 15.10 -13.81
C GLY A 63 11.81 16.17 -13.30
N ALA A 64 11.88 16.45 -12.00
CA ALA A 64 11.17 17.52 -11.35
C ALA A 64 12.02 18.17 -10.24
N SER A 65 11.79 19.47 -10.00
CA SER A 65 12.35 20.21 -8.87
C SER A 65 11.29 20.32 -7.77
N VAL A 66 11.66 19.99 -6.54
CA VAL A 66 10.83 20.31 -5.37
C VAL A 66 10.94 21.81 -5.11
N LEU A 67 9.83 22.54 -5.14
CA LEU A 67 9.81 23.99 -4.93
C LEU A 67 9.73 24.31 -3.45
N GLU A 68 8.54 24.14 -2.87
CA GLU A 68 8.22 24.57 -1.51
C GLU A 68 7.26 23.58 -0.85
N HIS A 69 7.29 23.57 0.49
CA HIS A 69 6.40 22.79 1.32
C HIS A 69 5.26 23.68 1.82
N ALA A 70 4.01 23.30 1.53
CA ALA A 70 2.84 23.97 2.07
C ALA A 70 2.55 23.43 3.48
N GLU A 71 3.02 24.16 4.50
CA GLU A 71 2.91 23.76 5.92
C GLU A 71 1.48 23.48 6.40
N ALA A 72 0.47 24.11 5.78
CA ALA A 72 -0.91 23.98 6.21
C ALA A 72 -1.48 22.56 6.02
N ASP A 73 -1.11 21.90 4.92
CA ASP A 73 -1.73 20.64 4.48
C ASP A 73 -0.73 19.48 4.41
N GLY A 74 0.56 19.74 4.67
CA GLY A 74 1.62 18.74 4.54
C GLY A 74 1.87 18.33 3.09
N THR A 75 1.53 19.21 2.14
CA THR A 75 1.64 18.98 0.71
C THR A 75 2.88 19.66 0.16
N TRP A 76 3.43 19.09 -0.92
CA TRP A 76 4.64 19.57 -1.56
C TRP A 76 4.34 20.07 -2.96
N HIS A 77 4.94 21.19 -3.35
CA HIS A 77 4.88 21.67 -4.72
C HIS A 77 6.13 21.20 -5.47
N ILE A 78 5.92 20.59 -6.63
CA ILE A 78 6.98 20.19 -7.55
C ILE A 78 6.76 20.88 -8.89
N GLU A 79 7.85 21.16 -9.61
CA GLU A 79 7.86 21.66 -10.97
C GLU A 79 8.51 20.61 -11.87
N TYR A 80 7.75 20.06 -12.82
CA TYR A 80 8.27 19.15 -13.82
C TYR A 80 9.11 19.89 -14.86
N ASP A 81 10.20 19.26 -15.31
CA ASP A 81 11.03 19.83 -16.37
C ASP A 81 10.28 19.86 -17.71
N ALA A 82 10.49 20.91 -18.51
CA ALA A 82 10.02 20.92 -19.88
C ALA A 82 10.68 19.80 -20.70
N ARG A 83 9.89 19.05 -21.47
CA ARG A 83 10.37 17.90 -22.28
C ARG A 83 9.49 17.67 -23.49
N GLU A 84 10.09 17.43 -24.66
CA GLU A 84 9.41 16.91 -25.87
C GLU A 84 8.05 17.55 -26.19
N GLY A 85 7.98 18.89 -26.17
CA GLY A 85 6.75 19.63 -26.48
C GLY A 85 5.80 19.83 -25.29
N PHE A 86 6.15 19.33 -24.11
CA PHE A 86 5.51 19.67 -22.84
C PHE A 86 6.29 20.80 -22.16
N GLU A 87 5.57 21.86 -21.80
CA GLU A 87 6.11 22.95 -20.98
C GLU A 87 6.28 22.50 -19.53
N ALA A 88 7.06 23.25 -18.75
CA ALA A 88 7.16 23.02 -17.33
C ALA A 88 5.77 23.16 -16.68
N GLU A 89 5.42 22.23 -15.79
CA GLU A 89 4.13 22.18 -15.13
C GLU A 89 4.34 22.01 -13.62
N GLU A 90 3.67 22.83 -12.83
CA GLU A 90 3.63 22.70 -11.38
C GLU A 90 2.55 21.69 -10.94
N ALA A 91 2.88 20.84 -9.98
CA ALA A 91 1.95 19.88 -9.39
C ALA A 91 2.07 19.86 -7.87
N GLN A 92 0.94 19.58 -7.22
CA GLN A 92 0.89 19.34 -5.79
C GLN A 92 0.94 17.83 -5.52
N VAL A 93 1.87 17.42 -4.67
CA VAL A 93 2.12 16.01 -4.35
C VAL A 93 2.19 15.78 -2.85
N ASP A 94 2.00 14.52 -2.46
CA ASP A 94 2.13 14.03 -1.10
C ASP A 94 3.08 12.82 -1.09
N PHE A 95 4.19 12.91 -0.34
CA PHE A 95 5.16 11.84 -0.27
C PHE A 95 4.69 10.76 0.70
N LEU A 96 4.39 9.58 0.17
CA LEU A 96 3.87 8.46 0.96
C LEU A 96 5.01 7.58 1.52
N SER A 97 6.12 7.45 0.77
CA SER A 97 7.27 6.62 1.13
C SER A 97 8.56 7.07 0.43
N LYS A 98 9.66 6.33 0.63
CA LYS A 98 10.95 6.50 -0.05
C LYS A 98 10.89 6.41 -1.58
N SER A 99 9.85 5.78 -2.11
CA SER A 99 9.73 5.47 -3.54
C SER A 99 8.34 5.70 -4.11
N ALA A 100 7.38 6.14 -3.30
CA ALA A 100 6.01 6.42 -3.71
C ALA A 100 5.57 7.83 -3.30
N LEU A 101 4.91 8.51 -4.22
CA LEU A 101 4.24 9.78 -4.00
C LEU A 101 2.83 9.72 -4.59
N ARG A 102 1.95 10.57 -4.10
CA ARG A 102 0.59 10.76 -4.64
C ARG A 102 0.49 12.13 -5.28
N ASP A 103 0.07 12.18 -6.54
CA ASP A 103 -0.34 13.42 -7.21
C ASP A 103 -1.73 13.81 -6.70
N LEU A 104 -1.85 14.98 -6.08
CA LEU A 104 -3.12 15.45 -5.52
C LEU A 104 -4.08 15.98 -6.61
N GLY A 105 -3.54 16.34 -7.78
CA GLY A 105 -4.32 16.81 -8.91
C GLY A 105 -4.98 15.69 -9.72
N SER A 106 -4.41 14.48 -9.75
CA SER A 106 -5.03 13.30 -10.40
C SER A 106 -5.50 12.23 -9.42
N GLY A 107 -4.91 12.18 -8.23
CA GLY A 107 -5.10 11.11 -7.25
C GLY A 107 -4.20 9.89 -7.47
N ASP A 108 -3.35 9.90 -8.51
CA ASP A 108 -2.51 8.76 -8.86
C ASP A 108 -1.33 8.60 -7.91
N ILE A 109 -0.98 7.35 -7.62
CA ILE A 109 0.23 7.00 -6.87
C ILE A 109 1.34 6.69 -7.88
N LEU A 110 2.38 7.52 -7.87
CA LEU A 110 3.50 7.44 -8.79
C LEU A 110 4.76 6.99 -8.05
N LYS A 111 5.62 6.25 -8.75
CA LYS A 111 6.95 5.93 -8.22
C LYS A 111 7.87 7.14 -8.42
N TRP A 112 8.71 7.44 -7.43
CA TRP A 112 9.69 8.51 -7.53
C TRP A 112 11.05 8.06 -6.98
N ARG A 113 12.09 8.80 -7.34
CA ARG A 113 13.44 8.65 -6.79
C ARG A 113 14.17 9.99 -6.78
N LYS A 114 15.23 10.10 -5.99
CA LYS A 114 16.14 11.26 -6.06
C LYS A 114 16.97 11.20 -7.34
N GLN A 115 17.17 12.34 -8.00
CA GLN A 115 17.96 12.40 -9.23
C GLN A 115 19.39 11.89 -8.96
N GLY A 116 19.89 11.00 -9.83
CA GLY A 116 21.23 10.41 -9.69
C GLY A 116 21.31 9.21 -8.74
N CYS A 117 20.25 8.86 -8.02
CA CYS A 117 20.14 7.56 -7.37
C CYS A 117 19.82 6.52 -8.44
N ALA A 118 20.88 5.91 -8.99
CA ALA A 118 20.80 4.79 -9.90
C ALA A 118 20.47 3.46 -9.18
N GLU A 119 19.79 3.51 -8.03
CA GLU A 119 19.16 2.28 -7.52
C GLU A 119 18.23 1.82 -8.64
N GLU A 120 18.66 0.74 -9.30
CA GLU A 120 17.80 -0.12 -10.08
C GLU A 120 16.68 -0.43 -9.10
N ALA A 121 15.53 0.23 -9.29
CA ALA A 121 14.33 -0.15 -8.61
C ALA A 121 14.23 -1.63 -8.89
N SER A 122 14.53 -2.45 -7.87
CA SER A 122 14.35 -3.88 -7.92
C SER A 122 12.93 -4.02 -8.44
N ASP A 123 12.80 -4.42 -9.71
CA ASP A 123 11.54 -4.83 -10.31
C ASP A 123 11.15 -6.20 -9.71
N GLU A 124 11.66 -6.56 -8.51
CA GLU A 124 10.83 -7.25 -7.53
C GLU A 124 9.47 -6.56 -7.57
N GLU A 125 8.46 -7.32 -7.96
CA GLU A 125 7.04 -6.98 -7.98
C GLU A 125 6.65 -6.40 -6.62
N GLY A 126 7.02 -5.14 -6.43
CA GLY A 126 7.03 -4.49 -5.14
C GLY A 126 5.62 -4.06 -4.86
N ASP A 127 5.03 -4.71 -3.86
CA ASP A 127 3.86 -4.30 -3.08
C ASP A 127 3.06 -3.22 -3.81
N GLU A 128 2.17 -3.67 -4.70
CA GLU A 128 1.06 -2.82 -5.12
C GLU A 128 0.46 -2.27 -3.83
N ILE A 129 0.49 -0.95 -3.66
CA ILE A 129 -0.09 -0.30 -2.49
C ILE A 129 -1.60 -0.42 -2.66
N VAL A 130 -2.14 -1.58 -2.29
CA VAL A 130 -3.57 -1.83 -2.36
C VAL A 130 -4.22 -1.07 -1.22
N ASN A 131 -5.12 -0.15 -1.54
CA ASN A 131 -5.93 0.51 -0.54
C ASN A 131 -6.77 -0.54 0.19
N LEU A 132 -6.93 -0.41 1.52
CA LEU A 132 -7.83 -1.28 2.29
C LEU A 132 -9.24 -1.35 1.69
N GLY A 133 -9.72 -0.25 1.09
CA GLY A 133 -11.00 -0.22 0.36
C GLY A 133 -10.98 -1.08 -0.92
N GLN A 134 -9.86 -1.13 -1.64
CA GLN A 134 -9.69 -2.00 -2.82
C GLN A 134 -9.61 -3.47 -2.40
N LEU A 135 -8.80 -3.79 -1.37
CA LEU A 135 -8.75 -5.15 -0.80
C LEU A 135 -10.13 -5.62 -0.34
N SER A 136 -10.91 -4.74 0.31
CA SER A 136 -12.27 -5.08 0.73
C SER A 136 -13.19 -5.35 -0.46
N ALA A 137 -13.14 -4.52 -1.51
CA ALA A 137 -13.97 -4.70 -2.70
C ALA A 137 -13.61 -5.97 -3.48
N GLU A 138 -12.32 -6.32 -3.53
CA GLU A 138 -11.83 -7.57 -4.11
C GLU A 138 -12.28 -8.78 -3.31
N GLN A 139 -12.16 -8.72 -1.98
CA GLN A 139 -12.65 -9.78 -1.10
C GLN A 139 -14.16 -9.96 -1.26
N ASP A 140 -14.94 -8.88 -1.33
CA ASP A 140 -16.39 -8.92 -1.57
C ASP A 140 -16.75 -9.50 -2.95
N ALA A 141 -15.91 -9.29 -3.95
CA ALA A 141 -16.08 -9.88 -5.27
C ALA A 141 -15.80 -11.40 -5.25
N LEU A 142 -14.73 -11.82 -4.57
CA LEU A 142 -14.39 -13.23 -4.37
C LEU A 142 -15.46 -13.96 -3.55
N ASP A 143 -15.93 -13.35 -2.46
CA ASP A 143 -16.96 -13.91 -1.60
C ASP A 143 -18.30 -14.07 -2.35
N ARG A 144 -18.60 -13.19 -3.31
CA ARG A 144 -19.77 -13.36 -4.21
C ARG A 144 -19.57 -14.48 -5.24
N ALA A 145 -18.36 -14.63 -5.77
CA ALA A 145 -18.07 -15.60 -6.82
C ALA A 145 -17.97 -17.04 -6.29
N VAL A 146 -17.27 -17.21 -5.17
CA VAL A 146 -16.92 -18.52 -4.61
C VAL A 146 -17.72 -18.81 -3.34
N GLY A 147 -18.20 -17.78 -2.65
CA GLY A 147 -18.81 -17.87 -1.31
C GLY A 147 -17.84 -17.34 -0.24
N PRO A 148 -18.35 -16.85 0.91
CA PRO A 148 -17.51 -16.28 1.95
C PRO A 148 -16.54 -17.33 2.50
N LEU A 149 -15.31 -16.90 2.78
CA LEU A 149 -14.23 -17.78 3.26
C LEU A 149 -14.66 -18.64 4.47
N ASP A 150 -15.42 -18.06 5.39
CA ASP A 150 -15.95 -18.75 6.58
C ASP A 150 -16.87 -19.93 6.23
N ALA A 151 -17.67 -19.80 5.16
CA ALA A 151 -18.53 -20.88 4.71
C ALA A 151 -17.72 -22.04 4.13
N HIS A 152 -16.63 -21.75 3.40
CA HIS A 152 -15.72 -22.78 2.90
C HIS A 152 -14.97 -23.47 4.02
N ALA A 153 -14.47 -22.72 5.00
CA ALA A 153 -13.80 -23.28 6.17
C ALA A 153 -14.74 -24.18 6.98
N ALA A 154 -15.98 -23.74 7.20
CA ALA A 154 -17.01 -24.52 7.89
C ALA A 154 -17.37 -25.80 7.11
N ALA A 155 -17.54 -25.70 5.78
CA ALA A 155 -17.83 -26.85 4.93
C ALA A 155 -16.67 -27.86 4.92
N ALA A 156 -15.43 -27.39 4.84
CA ALA A 156 -14.23 -28.24 4.90
C ALA A 156 -14.14 -28.97 6.24
N LEU A 157 -14.35 -28.25 7.36
CA LEU A 157 -14.39 -28.86 8.70
C LEU A 157 -15.52 -29.87 8.85
N ALA A 158 -16.70 -29.60 8.30
CA ALA A 158 -17.84 -30.51 8.35
C ALA A 158 -17.63 -31.77 7.49
N ALA A 159 -16.87 -31.66 6.40
CA ALA A 159 -16.52 -32.79 5.54
C ALA A 159 -15.40 -33.67 6.12
N MET A 160 -14.63 -33.17 7.09
CA MET A 160 -13.57 -33.94 7.73
C MET A 160 -14.14 -35.04 8.65
N PRO A 161 -13.51 -36.23 8.70
CA PRO A 161 -13.82 -37.22 9.72
C PRO A 161 -13.71 -36.64 11.13
N ALA A 162 -14.65 -36.98 12.01
CA ALA A 162 -14.73 -36.40 13.36
C ALA A 162 -13.41 -36.51 14.16
N ALA A 163 -12.67 -37.61 14.00
CA ALA A 163 -11.35 -37.79 14.62
C ALA A 163 -10.31 -36.78 14.12
N GLN A 164 -10.31 -36.46 12.82
CA GLN A 164 -9.42 -35.47 12.23
C GLN A 164 -9.81 -34.05 12.64
N ALA A 165 -11.12 -33.74 12.64
CA ALA A 165 -11.63 -32.45 13.09
C ALA A 165 -11.28 -32.18 14.57
N ALA A 166 -11.41 -33.20 15.43
CA ALA A 166 -11.02 -33.11 16.84
C ALA A 166 -9.50 -32.92 17.02
N ALA A 167 -8.68 -33.65 16.25
CA ALA A 167 -7.23 -33.49 16.27
C ALA A 167 -6.79 -32.09 15.81
N LEU A 168 -7.41 -31.56 14.74
CA LEU A 168 -7.16 -30.21 14.27
C LEU A 168 -7.55 -29.16 15.31
N ALA A 169 -8.72 -29.29 15.92
CA ALA A 169 -9.18 -28.36 16.97
C ALA A 169 -8.24 -28.37 18.20
N ALA A 170 -7.76 -29.55 18.61
CA ALA A 170 -6.76 -29.67 19.66
C ALA A 170 -5.43 -28.99 19.28
N GLY A 171 -4.92 -29.25 18.08
CA GLY A 171 -3.68 -28.62 17.59
C GLY A 171 -3.79 -27.10 17.48
N MET A 172 -4.94 -26.56 17.06
CA MET A 172 -5.19 -25.12 17.02
C MET A 172 -5.22 -24.49 18.41
N ARG A 173 -5.78 -25.20 19.40
CA ARG A 173 -5.76 -24.76 20.80
C ARG A 173 -4.34 -24.70 21.34
N ASP A 174 -3.56 -25.76 21.14
CA ASP A 174 -2.17 -25.84 21.58
C ASP A 174 -1.31 -24.74 20.93
N PHE A 175 -1.54 -24.48 19.63
CA PHE A 175 -0.90 -23.38 18.91
C PHE A 175 -1.25 -22.00 19.50
N THR A 176 -2.54 -21.75 19.75
CA THR A 176 -3.02 -20.48 20.31
C THR A 176 -2.46 -20.26 21.71
N ASP A 177 -2.46 -21.29 22.55
CA ASP A 177 -1.90 -21.24 23.90
C ASP A 177 -0.40 -20.98 23.87
N HIS A 178 0.34 -21.56 22.91
CA HIS A 178 1.77 -21.31 22.71
C HIS A 178 2.08 -19.88 22.27
N ILE A 179 1.31 -19.31 21.32
CA ILE A 179 1.45 -17.90 20.92
C ILE A 179 1.18 -16.99 22.11
N LEU A 180 0.07 -17.21 22.83
CA LEU A 180 -0.29 -16.38 23.98
C LEU A 180 0.76 -16.47 25.10
N ALA A 181 1.29 -17.65 25.37
CA ALA A 181 2.39 -17.82 26.31
C ALA A 181 3.65 -17.07 25.87
N SER A 182 4.01 -17.16 24.58
CA SER A 182 5.19 -16.48 24.01
C SER A 182 5.05 -14.96 24.03
N LEU A 183 3.86 -14.44 23.77
CA LEU A 183 3.56 -13.00 23.85
C LEU A 183 3.57 -12.50 25.30
N ARG A 184 3.03 -13.28 26.25
CA ARG A 184 3.04 -12.94 27.69
C ARG A 184 4.44 -12.99 28.30
N ALA A 185 5.32 -13.85 27.77
CA ALA A 185 6.71 -13.92 28.19
C ALA A 185 7.50 -12.66 27.78
N LYS A 186 7.01 -11.87 26.82
CA LYS A 186 7.58 -10.57 26.49
C LYS A 186 7.15 -9.52 27.52
N ALA A 187 8.06 -8.59 27.80
CA ALA A 187 7.81 -7.51 28.74
C ALA A 187 6.60 -6.66 28.30
N PRO A 188 5.78 -6.14 29.23
CA PRO A 188 4.72 -5.20 28.91
C PRO A 188 5.29 -3.99 28.16
N GLY A 189 4.77 -3.70 26.96
CA GLY A 189 5.25 -2.63 26.09
C GLY A 189 6.39 -2.99 25.14
N ALA A 190 6.84 -4.25 25.12
CA ALA A 190 7.82 -4.71 24.13
C ALA A 190 7.18 -4.84 22.74
N THR A 191 7.83 -4.30 21.72
CA THR A 191 7.45 -4.48 20.32
C THR A 191 7.73 -5.92 19.88
N VAL A 192 6.75 -6.56 19.25
CA VAL A 192 6.93 -7.86 18.59
C VAL A 192 7.54 -7.61 17.22
N THR A 193 8.73 -8.16 16.99
CA THR A 193 9.45 -8.06 15.72
C THR A 193 9.17 -9.27 14.83
N GLU A 194 9.51 -9.18 13.54
CA GLU A 194 9.43 -10.32 12.62
C GLU A 194 10.27 -11.51 13.11
N GLN A 195 11.46 -11.24 13.65
CA GLN A 195 12.34 -12.27 14.17
C GLN A 195 11.69 -13.05 15.33
N ASP A 196 10.91 -12.36 16.16
CA ASP A 196 10.17 -13.00 17.24
C ASP A 196 9.09 -13.95 16.73
N VAL A 197 8.32 -13.52 15.73
CA VAL A 197 7.29 -14.35 15.09
C VAL A 197 7.94 -15.58 14.45
N ARG A 198 9.04 -15.39 13.72
CA ARG A 198 9.78 -16.50 13.10
C ARG A 198 10.32 -17.48 14.12
N SER A 199 10.83 -16.99 15.26
CA SER A 199 11.26 -17.83 16.38
C SER A 199 10.10 -18.62 16.97
N MET A 200 8.97 -17.96 17.29
CA MET A 200 7.78 -18.59 17.87
C MET A 200 7.24 -19.73 16.99
N LEU A 201 7.18 -19.52 15.68
CA LEU A 201 6.73 -20.53 14.71
C LEU A 201 7.71 -21.71 14.61
N SER A 202 9.02 -21.43 14.64
CA SER A 202 10.05 -22.49 14.61
C SER A 202 10.02 -23.35 15.87
N ASP A 203 9.74 -22.75 17.03
CA ASP A 203 9.61 -23.44 18.31
C ASP A 203 8.37 -24.33 18.35
N PHE A 204 7.25 -23.84 17.83
CA PHE A 204 6.03 -24.63 17.74
C PHE A 204 6.23 -25.87 16.84
N ARG A 205 6.82 -25.68 15.65
CA ARG A 205 7.10 -26.81 14.73
C ARG A 205 7.99 -27.87 15.36
N ARG A 206 9.00 -27.47 16.15
CA ARG A 206 9.87 -28.40 16.87
C ARG A 206 9.16 -29.20 17.96
N ARG A 207 8.05 -28.70 18.52
CA ARG A 207 7.25 -29.40 19.54
C ARG A 207 6.19 -30.32 18.93
N ALA A 208 5.75 -30.01 17.71
CA ALA A 208 4.74 -30.78 16.99
C ALA A 208 5.32 -31.96 16.19
N ALA A 209 6.64 -31.99 15.98
CA ALA A 209 7.38 -33.09 15.36
C ALA A 209 7.85 -34.10 16.40
#